data_AF-A0A2S2N6Q8-F1
#
_entry.id   AF-A0A2S2N6Q8-F1
#
_cell.length_a   1.000
_cell.length_b   1.000
_cell.length_c   1.000
_cell.angle_alpha   90.00
_cell.angle_beta   90.00
_cell.angle_gamma   90.00
#
_symmetry.space_group_name_H-M   'P 1'
#
loop_
_entity.id
_entity.type
_entity.pdbx_description
1 polymer ?
#
loop_
_entity_poly.entity_id
_entity_poly.type
_entity_poly.pdbx_seq_one_letter_code
_entity_poly.pdbx_strand_id
1 'polypeptide(L)'
;FYLTLDNAIMQLKERFTSLNNVFNIFEVIQPNSLINLTDEQIYNSANKLVEYYDSDLSNALAGQILSFRSCFKEEITKRTSVKAITELLVIENSTLATTFSEICTACMLFLTLPVTVATAERSFSKLKLIKNYLRSTMCEERLSGLGILSIENDRARQLNLKEIINNFAEKKARKRNFH
;
A
#
# COMPACT_ATOMS: atom_id res chain seq x y z
N PHE A 1 -5.23 -0.20 27.76
CA PHE A 1 -4.30 -1.21 27.25
C PHE A 1 -4.23 -1.30 25.70
N TYR A 2 -4.67 -0.29 24.91
CA TYR A 2 -4.57 -0.33 23.44
C TYR A 2 -3.95 0.92 22.79
N LEU A 3 -3.33 1.82 23.56
CA LEU A 3 -2.77 3.08 23.04
C LEU A 3 -1.77 2.85 21.89
N THR A 4 -0.95 1.80 21.97
CA THR A 4 -0.01 1.42 20.90
C THR A 4 -0.70 0.95 19.63
N LEU A 5 -1.81 0.21 19.75
CA LEU A 5 -2.58 -0.32 18.63
C LEU A 5 -3.41 0.79 17.97
N ASP A 6 -3.94 1.71 18.77
CA ASP A 6 -4.62 2.93 18.31
C ASP A 6 -3.66 3.88 17.60
N ASN A 7 -2.44 4.07 18.15
CA ASN A 7 -1.40 4.86 17.50
C ASN A 7 -0.96 4.24 16.16
N ALA A 8 -0.79 2.92 16.09
CA ALA A 8 -0.45 2.23 14.84
C ALA A 8 -1.54 2.40 13.77
N ILE A 9 -2.82 2.30 14.16
CA ILE A 9 -3.96 2.55 13.27
C ILE A 9 -3.99 4.01 12.81
N MET A 10 -3.69 4.96 13.69
CA MET A 10 -3.67 6.39 13.37
C MET A 10 -2.54 6.72 12.38
N GLN A 11 -1.31 6.27 12.65
CA GLN A 11 -0.17 6.48 11.74
C GLN A 11 -0.41 5.85 10.35
N LEU A 12 -1.03 4.67 10.29
CA LEU A 12 -1.38 4.04 9.02
C LEU A 12 -2.47 4.80 8.26
N LYS A 13 -3.45 5.40 8.95
CA LYS A 13 -4.45 6.27 8.34
C LYS A 13 -3.84 7.55 7.80
N GLU A 14 -2.98 8.20 8.58
CA GLU A 14 -2.24 9.39 8.14
C GLU A 14 -1.45 9.08 6.88
N ARG A 15 -0.74 7.95 6.85
CA ARG A 15 0.00 7.49 5.68
C ARG A 15 -0.89 7.31 4.44
N PHE A 16 -2.11 6.78 4.59
CA PHE A 16 -3.05 6.64 3.48
C PHE A 16 -3.58 7.99 2.96
N THR A 17 -3.88 8.92 3.86
CA THR A 17 -4.26 10.28 3.46
C THR A 17 -3.12 10.99 2.75
N SER A 18 -1.89 10.85 3.25
CA SER A 18 -0.69 11.37 2.59
C SER A 18 -0.51 10.78 1.18
N LEU A 19 -0.85 9.50 0.97
CA LEU A 19 -0.77 8.86 -0.35
C LEU A 19 -1.73 9.49 -1.38
N ASN A 20 -2.93 9.92 -0.99
CA ASN A 20 -3.82 10.66 -1.90
C ASN A 20 -3.20 12.00 -2.32
N ASN A 21 -2.52 12.68 -1.39
CA ASN A 21 -1.78 13.89 -1.73
C ASN A 21 -0.65 13.59 -2.71
N VAL A 22 0.11 12.52 -2.48
CA VAL A 22 1.17 12.07 -3.41
C VAL A 22 0.59 11.77 -4.80
N PHE A 23 -0.58 11.13 -4.89
CA PHE A 23 -1.22 10.84 -6.16
C PHE A 23 -1.50 12.12 -6.98
N ASN A 24 -1.90 13.21 -6.31
CA ASN A 24 -2.10 14.51 -6.96
C ASN A 24 -0.78 15.12 -7.46
N ILE A 25 0.34 14.89 -6.77
CA ILE A 25 1.66 15.38 -7.22
C ILE A 25 2.08 14.68 -8.54
N PHE A 26 1.72 13.40 -8.70
CA PHE A 26 1.94 12.65 -9.95
C PHE A 26 0.89 12.90 -11.04
N GLU A 27 -0.03 13.86 -10.87
CA GLU A 27 -1.03 14.17 -11.90
C GLU A 27 -0.37 14.60 -13.22
N VAL A 28 0.79 15.27 -13.16
CA VAL A 28 1.51 15.80 -14.33
C VAL A 28 1.99 14.73 -15.32
N ILE A 29 2.20 13.48 -14.87
CA ILE A 29 2.62 12.36 -15.73
C ILE A 29 1.45 11.55 -16.30
N GLN A 30 0.21 11.90 -15.94
CA GLN A 30 -0.98 11.23 -16.49
C GLN A 30 -1.18 11.64 -17.95
N PRO A 31 -1.54 10.70 -18.86
CA PRO A 31 -1.78 11.03 -20.27
C PRO A 31 -2.78 12.17 -20.47
N ASN A 32 -3.87 12.18 -19.69
CA ASN A 32 -4.89 13.24 -19.76
C ASN A 32 -4.33 14.63 -19.40
N SER A 33 -3.48 14.69 -18.37
CA SER A 33 -2.84 15.92 -17.92
C SER A 33 -1.79 16.41 -18.91
N LEU A 34 -1.00 15.48 -19.46
CA LEU A 34 -0.02 15.79 -20.50
C LEU A 34 -0.68 16.43 -21.74
N ILE A 35 -1.92 16.08 -22.08
CA ILE A 35 -2.62 16.62 -23.25
C ILE A 35 -3.30 17.96 -22.94
N ASN A 36 -3.92 18.07 -21.78
CA ASN A 36 -4.85 19.16 -21.47
C ASN A 36 -4.23 20.33 -20.70
N LEU A 37 -3.11 20.12 -20.00
CA LEU A 37 -2.46 21.18 -19.21
C LEU A 37 -1.67 22.14 -20.09
N THR A 38 -1.67 23.41 -19.69
CA THR A 38 -0.80 24.44 -20.28
C THR A 38 0.65 24.22 -19.86
N ASP A 39 1.58 24.81 -20.61
CA ASP A 39 3.02 24.67 -20.37
C ASP A 39 3.42 25.21 -18.99
N GLU A 40 2.80 26.30 -18.57
CA GLU A 40 2.99 26.88 -17.23
C GLU A 40 2.48 25.94 -16.12
N GLN A 41 1.32 25.30 -16.33
CA GLN A 41 0.78 24.32 -15.38
C GLN A 41 1.66 23.08 -15.30
N ILE A 42 2.16 22.59 -16.43
CA ILE A 42 3.11 21.46 -16.47
C ILE A 42 4.39 21.83 -15.71
N TYR A 43 4.93 23.02 -15.94
CA TYR A 43 6.14 23.48 -15.27
C TYR A 43 5.96 23.53 -13.75
N ASN A 44 4.88 24.15 -13.28
CA ASN A 44 4.56 24.27 -11.86
C ASN A 44 4.33 22.89 -11.21
N SER A 45 3.60 21.99 -11.86
CA SER A 45 3.33 20.65 -11.32
C SER A 45 4.56 19.75 -11.35
N ALA A 46 5.40 19.85 -12.38
CA ALA A 46 6.67 19.13 -12.45
C ALA A 46 7.63 19.59 -11.35
N ASN A 47 7.73 20.89 -11.07
CA ASN A 47 8.57 21.40 -9.98
C ASN A 47 8.08 20.91 -8.61
N LYS A 48 6.76 20.84 -8.38
CA LYS A 48 6.21 20.24 -7.15
C LYS A 48 6.61 18.77 -7.00
N LEU A 49 6.65 18.02 -8.10
CA LEU A 49 7.08 16.62 -8.08
C LEU A 49 8.58 16.50 -7.77
N VAL A 50 9.40 17.36 -8.37
CA VAL A 50 10.85 17.42 -8.10
C VAL A 50 11.13 17.82 -6.65
N GLU A 51 10.40 18.78 -6.09
CA GLU A 51 10.54 19.17 -4.67
C GLU A 51 10.16 18.03 -3.71
N TYR A 52 9.19 17.19 -4.09
CA TYR A 52 8.77 16.06 -3.25
C TYR A 52 9.72 14.86 -3.34
N TYR A 53 10.37 14.67 -4.49
CA TYR A 53 11.31 13.58 -4.77
C TYR A 53 12.67 14.14 -5.20
N ASP A 54 13.24 15.05 -4.41
CA ASP A 54 14.49 15.75 -4.71
C ASP A 54 15.71 14.83 -4.80
N SER A 55 15.64 13.66 -4.16
CA SER A 55 16.63 12.59 -4.23
C SER A 55 16.60 11.80 -5.54
N ASP A 56 15.45 11.76 -6.21
CA ASP A 56 15.21 10.86 -7.36
C ASP A 56 14.98 11.62 -8.67
N LEU A 57 14.57 12.89 -8.59
CA LEU A 57 14.22 13.73 -9.74
C LEU A 57 14.99 15.04 -9.73
N SER A 58 15.29 15.52 -10.93
CA SER A 58 15.96 16.79 -11.16
C SER A 58 15.03 17.81 -11.82
N ASN A 59 15.44 19.08 -11.81
CA ASN A 59 14.75 20.16 -12.52
C ASN A 59 14.66 19.96 -14.05
N ALA A 60 15.36 18.98 -14.61
CA ALA A 60 15.25 18.60 -16.02
C ALA A 60 13.89 17.96 -16.37
N LEU A 61 13.15 17.46 -15.38
CA LEU A 61 11.85 16.80 -15.59
C LEU A 61 10.87 17.69 -16.38
N ALA A 62 10.73 18.95 -16.01
CA ALA A 62 9.77 19.85 -16.66
C ALA A 62 10.07 20.00 -18.16
N GLY A 63 11.36 20.16 -18.51
CA GLY A 63 11.81 20.24 -19.89
C GLY A 63 11.58 18.92 -20.64
N GLN A 64 11.91 17.78 -20.03
CA GLN A 64 11.67 16.48 -20.62
C GLN A 64 10.17 16.24 -20.89
N ILE A 65 9.28 16.59 -19.96
CA ILE A 65 7.83 16.45 -20.13
C ILE A 65 7.34 17.29 -21.31
N LEU A 66 7.78 18.54 -21.43
CA LEU A 66 7.38 19.41 -22.54
C LEU A 66 7.88 18.88 -23.89
N SER A 67 9.13 18.41 -23.95
CA SER A 67 9.69 17.77 -25.15
C SER A 67 8.95 16.48 -25.51
N PHE A 68 8.69 15.62 -24.53
CA PHE A 68 7.95 14.38 -24.71
C PHE A 68 6.53 14.63 -25.22
N ARG A 69 5.80 15.58 -24.61
CA ARG A 69 4.47 16.01 -25.04
C ARG A 69 4.47 16.48 -26.50
N SER A 70 5.51 17.23 -26.89
CA SER A 70 5.62 17.79 -28.24
C SER A 70 5.95 16.73 -29.29
N CYS A 71 6.85 15.80 -28.97
CA CYS A 71 7.28 14.75 -29.90
C CYS A 71 6.28 13.59 -30.03
N PHE A 72 5.55 13.26 -28.96
CA PHE A 72 4.73 12.04 -28.87
C PHE A 72 3.24 12.32 -28.67
N LYS A 73 2.76 13.51 -29.03
CA LYS A 73 1.36 13.92 -28.80
C LYS A 73 0.33 12.91 -29.32
N GLU A 74 0.53 12.36 -30.53
CA GLU A 74 -0.36 11.38 -31.13
C GLU A 74 -0.30 9.98 -30.47
N GLU A 75 0.82 9.65 -29.85
CA GLU A 75 0.95 8.39 -29.12
C GLU A 75 0.34 8.52 -27.73
N ILE A 76 0.57 9.65 -27.05
CA ILE A 76 0.01 9.93 -25.72
C ILE A 76 -1.52 9.92 -25.75
N THR A 77 -2.15 10.48 -26.79
CA THR A 77 -3.62 10.48 -26.94
C THR A 77 -4.23 9.09 -27.06
N LYS A 78 -3.45 8.08 -27.47
CA LYS A 78 -3.89 6.68 -27.55
C LYS A 78 -3.71 5.94 -26.21
N ARG A 79 -2.96 6.51 -25.26
CA ARG A 79 -2.65 5.87 -23.97
C ARG A 79 -3.64 6.33 -22.90
N THR A 80 -4.11 5.38 -22.09
CA THR A 80 -5.06 5.66 -21.00
C THR A 80 -4.44 5.61 -19.61
N SER A 81 -3.17 5.20 -19.49
CA SER A 81 -2.49 5.04 -18.19
C SER A 81 -1.00 5.34 -18.24
N VAL A 82 -0.43 5.66 -17.08
CA VAL A 82 1.02 5.83 -16.88
C VAL A 82 1.79 4.55 -17.23
N LYS A 83 1.21 3.37 -16.95
CA LYS A 83 1.80 2.09 -17.36
C LYS A 83 2.02 2.04 -18.87
N ALA A 84 1.02 2.45 -19.64
CA ALA A 84 1.12 2.46 -21.09
C ALA A 84 2.19 3.46 -21.57
N ILE A 85 2.35 4.63 -20.93
CA ILE A 85 3.47 5.55 -21.23
C ILE A 85 4.82 4.88 -20.92
N THR A 86 4.91 4.13 -19.83
CA THR A 86 6.14 3.42 -19.44
C THR A 86 6.50 2.34 -20.46
N GLU A 87 5.51 1.60 -20.96
CA GLU A 87 5.71 0.60 -22.02
C GLU A 87 6.20 1.23 -23.33
N LEU A 88 5.69 2.42 -23.69
CA LEU A 88 6.17 3.19 -24.84
C LEU A 88 7.66 3.53 -24.72
N LEU A 89 8.04 4.09 -23.57
CA LEU A 89 9.40 4.58 -23.33
C LEU A 89 10.42 3.46 -23.15
N VAL A 90 10.04 2.34 -22.54
CA VAL A 90 10.97 1.28 -22.14
C VAL A 90 10.96 0.09 -23.09
N ILE A 91 9.79 -0.31 -23.59
CA ILE A 91 9.63 -1.54 -24.39
C ILE A 91 9.65 -1.21 -25.88
N GLU A 92 8.85 -0.24 -26.30
CA GLU A 92 8.69 0.07 -27.73
C GLU A 92 9.89 0.86 -28.26
N ASN A 93 10.50 1.72 -27.42
CA ASN A 93 11.59 2.58 -27.84
C ASN A 93 12.68 2.72 -26.75
N SER A 94 13.49 1.69 -26.55
CA SER A 94 14.50 1.66 -25.47
C SER A 94 15.51 2.83 -25.47
N THR A 95 15.75 3.47 -26.62
CA THR A 95 16.60 4.68 -26.73
C THR A 95 15.92 5.94 -26.15
N LEU A 96 14.58 5.94 -26.05
CA LEU A 96 13.83 7.01 -25.42
C LEU A 96 13.88 6.92 -23.90
N ALA A 97 14.07 5.72 -23.33
CA ALA A 97 14.25 5.56 -21.89
C ALA A 97 15.47 6.36 -21.37
N THR A 98 16.56 6.41 -22.14
CA THR A 98 17.73 7.23 -21.80
C THR A 98 17.52 8.72 -22.08
N THR A 99 16.71 9.06 -23.07
CA THR A 99 16.43 10.46 -23.46
C THR A 99 15.46 11.12 -22.48
N PHE A 100 14.48 10.37 -21.99
CA PHE A 100 13.44 10.79 -21.07
C PHE A 100 13.60 10.07 -19.72
N SER A 101 14.82 10.06 -19.18
CA SER A 101 15.17 9.38 -17.94
C SER A 101 14.32 9.83 -16.75
N GLU A 102 14.05 11.13 -16.63
CA GLU A 102 13.29 11.71 -15.52
C GLU A 102 11.82 11.28 -15.58
N ILE A 103 11.25 11.22 -16.79
CA ILE A 103 9.89 10.71 -16.99
C ILE A 103 9.83 9.22 -16.62
N CYS A 104 10.82 8.43 -17.02
CA CYS A 104 10.89 7.02 -16.66
C CYS A 104 10.97 6.82 -15.14
N THR A 105 11.83 7.58 -14.46
CA THR A 105 11.93 7.56 -12.99
C THR A 105 10.61 7.94 -12.34
N ALA A 106 9.98 9.03 -12.77
CA ALA A 106 8.67 9.45 -12.26
C ALA A 106 7.58 8.39 -12.49
N CYS A 107 7.56 7.74 -13.65
CA CYS A 107 6.64 6.65 -13.94
C CYS A 107 6.89 5.43 -13.05
N MET A 108 8.15 5.04 -12.82
CA MET A 108 8.50 3.93 -11.93
C MET A 108 8.10 4.22 -10.48
N LEU A 109 8.38 5.42 -9.99
CA LEU A 109 7.93 5.88 -8.67
C LEU A 109 6.41 5.74 -8.56
N PHE A 110 5.66 6.27 -9.53
CA PHE A 110 4.21 6.18 -9.53
C PHE A 110 3.70 4.73 -9.56
N LEU A 111 4.25 3.86 -10.41
CA LEU A 111 3.82 2.47 -10.54
C LEU A 111 4.14 1.62 -9.31
N THR A 112 5.11 2.02 -8.48
CA THR A 112 5.40 1.35 -7.21
C THR A 112 4.49 1.81 -6.06
N LEU A 113 3.87 2.99 -6.15
CA LEU A 113 2.95 3.50 -5.11
C LEU A 113 1.77 2.54 -4.82
N PRO A 114 1.01 2.03 -5.79
CA PRO A 114 -0.11 1.12 -5.53
C PRO A 114 0.30 -0.15 -4.77
N VAL A 115 1.51 -0.66 -5.00
CA VAL A 115 2.02 -1.85 -4.30
C VAL A 115 2.18 -1.57 -2.81
N THR A 116 2.66 -0.37 -2.45
CA THR A 116 2.76 0.06 -1.05
C THR A 116 1.38 0.27 -0.43
N VAL A 117 0.43 0.83 -1.19
CA VAL A 117 -0.96 1.08 -0.75
C VAL A 117 -1.69 -0.23 -0.45
N ALA A 118 -1.67 -1.19 -1.38
CA ALA A 118 -2.33 -2.48 -1.21
C ALA A 118 -1.78 -3.25 0.00
N THR A 119 -0.48 -3.11 0.27
CA THR A 119 0.18 -3.68 1.45
C THR A 119 -0.29 -2.99 2.74
N ALA A 120 -0.43 -1.67 2.73
CA ALA A 120 -0.95 -0.91 3.87
C ALA A 120 -2.43 -1.21 4.15
N GLU A 121 -3.29 -1.31 3.14
CA GLU A 121 -4.71 -1.67 3.27
C GLU A 121 -4.88 -3.09 3.83
N ARG A 122 -4.11 -4.06 3.31
CA ARG A 122 -4.09 -5.42 3.85
C ARG A 122 -3.70 -5.43 5.32
N SER A 123 -2.69 -4.65 5.69
CA SER A 123 -2.25 -4.51 7.09
C SER A 123 -3.33 -3.87 7.96
N PHE A 124 -4.03 -2.84 7.47
CA PHE A 124 -5.14 -2.18 8.16
C PHE A 124 -6.31 -3.14 8.42
N SER A 125 -6.67 -3.96 7.42
CA SER A 125 -7.72 -4.97 7.56
C SER A 125 -7.38 -5.98 8.66
N LYS A 126 -6.13 -6.45 8.72
CA LYS A 126 -5.65 -7.36 9.77
C LYS A 126 -5.64 -6.69 11.16
N LEU A 127 -5.13 -5.47 11.27
CA LEU A 127 -5.14 -4.69 12.53
C LEU A 127 -6.55 -4.42 13.03
N LYS A 128 -7.50 -4.09 12.14
CA LYS A 128 -8.91 -3.89 12.48
C LYS A 128 -9.55 -5.17 13.01
N LEU A 129 -9.23 -6.33 12.41
CA LEU A 129 -9.67 -7.64 12.91
C LEU A 129 -9.09 -7.93 14.30
N ILE A 130 -7.79 -7.72 14.51
CA ILE A 130 -7.14 -7.93 15.81
C ILE A 130 -7.74 -7.00 16.87
N LYS A 131 -7.91 -5.71 16.57
CA LYS A 131 -8.54 -4.74 17.49
C LYS A 131 -9.97 -5.14 17.84
N ASN A 132 -10.77 -5.55 16.85
CA ASN A 132 -12.12 -6.03 17.09
C ASN A 132 -12.14 -7.31 17.94
N TYR A 133 -11.25 -8.25 17.64
CA TYR A 133 -11.11 -9.49 18.39
C TYR A 133 -10.71 -9.26 19.86
N LEU A 134 -9.74 -8.39 20.09
CA LEU A 134 -9.27 -8.02 21.43
C LEU A 134 -10.35 -7.28 22.23
N ARG A 135 -11.16 -6.46 21.56
CA ARG A 135 -12.30 -5.78 22.17
C ARG A 135 -13.46 -6.71 22.47
N SER A 136 -13.76 -7.68 21.59
CA SER A 136 -14.78 -8.71 21.87
C SER A 136 -14.31 -9.69 22.96
N THR A 137 -13.02 -9.99 23.00
CA THR A 137 -12.37 -10.83 24.01
C THR A 137 -12.40 -10.20 25.41
N MET A 138 -12.24 -8.87 25.53
CA MET A 138 -12.42 -8.17 26.81
C MET A 138 -13.84 -8.31 27.37
N CYS A 139 -14.84 -8.50 26.51
CA CYS A 139 -16.23 -8.71 26.92
C CYS A 139 -16.59 -10.18 27.16
N GLU A 140 -15.79 -11.13 26.69
CA GLU A 140 -16.09 -12.56 26.69
C GLU A 140 -14.81 -13.38 26.98
N GLU A 141 -14.62 -13.78 28.25
CA GLU A 141 -13.42 -14.51 28.71
C GLU A 141 -13.19 -15.84 27.96
N ARG A 142 -14.26 -16.50 27.50
CA ARG A 142 -14.19 -17.71 26.65
C ARG A 142 -13.74 -17.45 25.22
N LEU A 143 -14.05 -16.27 24.67
CA LEU A 143 -13.70 -15.91 23.30
C LEU A 143 -12.20 -15.54 23.19
N SER A 144 -11.60 -15.10 24.30
CA SER A 144 -10.16 -14.89 24.50
C SER A 144 -9.28 -16.09 24.16
N GLY A 145 -9.70 -17.28 24.61
CA GLY A 145 -8.93 -18.50 24.37
C GLY A 145 -8.90 -18.87 22.89
N LEU A 146 -9.99 -18.62 22.16
CA LEU A 146 -10.16 -19.07 20.78
C LEU A 146 -9.36 -18.27 19.75
N GLY A 147 -9.20 -16.96 19.94
CA GLY A 147 -8.39 -16.16 19.01
C GLY A 147 -6.93 -16.07 19.39
N ILE A 148 -6.52 -16.31 20.64
CA ILE A 148 -5.13 -16.70 20.92
C ILE A 148 -4.79 -17.97 20.13
N LEU A 149 -5.66 -18.99 20.15
CA LEU A 149 -5.51 -20.20 19.32
C LEU A 149 -5.52 -19.92 17.80
N SER A 150 -6.27 -18.91 17.35
CA SER A 150 -6.35 -18.55 15.93
C SER A 150 -5.12 -17.76 15.45
N ILE A 151 -4.51 -16.96 16.33
CA ILE A 151 -3.24 -16.25 16.07
C ILE A 151 -2.08 -17.26 16.08
N GLU A 152 -2.06 -18.16 17.07
CA GLU A 152 -1.05 -19.21 17.22
C GLU A 152 -1.45 -20.51 16.50
N ASN A 153 -2.25 -20.43 15.42
CA ASN A 153 -2.87 -21.60 14.79
C ASN A 153 -1.85 -22.66 14.36
N ASP A 154 -0.73 -22.22 13.79
CA ASP A 154 0.34 -23.12 13.35
C ASP A 154 1.00 -23.85 14.53
N ARG A 155 1.12 -23.19 15.68
CA ARG A 155 1.62 -23.79 16.93
C ARG A 155 0.55 -24.66 17.61
N ALA A 156 -0.71 -24.26 17.52
CA ALA A 156 -1.85 -25.00 18.05
C ALA A 156 -2.09 -26.33 17.31
N ARG A 157 -1.81 -26.40 16.00
CA ARG A 157 -1.86 -27.64 15.21
C ARG A 157 -0.82 -28.69 15.63
N GLN A 158 0.24 -28.27 16.32
CA GLN A 158 1.26 -29.15 16.88
C GLN A 158 0.88 -29.69 18.27
N LEU A 159 -0.18 -29.15 18.89
CA LEU A 159 -0.66 -29.62 20.19
C LEU A 159 -1.41 -30.94 20.03
N ASN A 160 -1.08 -31.91 20.88
CA ASN A 160 -1.74 -33.22 20.86
C ASN A 160 -3.10 -33.14 21.55
N LEU A 161 -4.14 -32.82 20.78
CA LEU A 161 -5.51 -32.63 21.28
C LEU A 161 -6.04 -33.82 22.07
N LYS A 162 -5.62 -35.06 21.76
CA LYS A 162 -6.02 -36.27 22.50
C LYS A 162 -5.54 -36.26 23.95
N GLU A 163 -4.30 -35.81 24.18
CA GLU A 163 -3.72 -35.74 25.53
C GLU A 163 -4.39 -34.64 26.36
N ILE A 164 -4.71 -33.51 25.74
CA ILE A 164 -5.42 -32.40 26.37
C ILE A 164 -6.84 -32.83 26.77
N ILE A 165 -7.55 -33.54 25.88
CA ILE A 165 -8.90 -34.07 26.16
C ILE A 165 -8.85 -35.09 27.31
N ASN A 166 -7.89 -36.01 27.32
CA ASN A 166 -7.74 -37.00 28.39
C ASN A 166 -7.44 -36.33 29.74
N ASN A 167 -6.51 -35.38 29.79
CA ASN A 167 -6.20 -34.61 31.00
C ASN A 167 -7.42 -33.82 31.52
N PHE A 168 -8.24 -33.27 30.62
CA PHE A 168 -9.45 -32.56 30.99
C PHE A 168 -10.53 -33.49 31.54
N ALA A 169 -10.68 -34.68 30.93
CA ALA A 169 -11.59 -35.72 31.38
C ALA A 169 -11.20 -36.26 32.78
N GLU A 170 -9.92 -36.52 33.01
CA GLU A 170 -9.41 -36.97 34.31
C GLU A 170 -9.61 -35.92 35.42
N LYS A 171 -9.37 -34.63 35.13
CA LYS A 171 -9.62 -33.55 36.10
C LYS A 171 -11.10 -33.36 36.42
N LYS A 172 -12.01 -33.63 35.48
CA LYS A 172 -13.46 -33.51 35.70
C LYS A 172 -14.04 -34.74 36.42
N ALA A 173 -13.47 -35.92 36.18
CA ALA A 173 -13.85 -37.16 36.87
C ALA A 173 -13.57 -37.10 38.39
N ARG A 174 -12.49 -36.41 38.82
CA ARG A 174 -12.16 -36.22 40.24
C ARG A 174 -13.11 -35.30 41.03
N LYS A 175 -14.12 -34.69 40.39
CA LYS A 175 -15.12 -33.83 41.06
C LYS A 175 -16.47 -34.51 41.38
N ARG A 176 -16.70 -35.78 41.04
CA ARG A 176 -17.86 -36.53 41.55
C ARG A 176 -17.51 -37.18 42.89
N ASN A 177 -17.61 -36.41 43.98
CA ASN A 177 -17.89 -37.02 45.28
C ASN A 177 -19.38 -37.35 45.30
N PHE A 178 -19.70 -38.64 45.34
CA PHE A 178 -21.04 -39.10 45.69
C PHE A 178 -21.25 -38.83 47.18
N HIS A 179 -22.30 -38.08 47.50
CA HIS A 179 -22.94 -38.11 48.81
C HIS A 179 -24.37 -38.59 48.60
#